data_AF-A0A9E3CDC8-F1
#
_entry.id   AF-A0A9E3CDC8-F1
#
_cell.length_a   1.000
_cell.length_b   1.000
_cell.length_c   1.000
_cell.angle_alpha   90.00
_cell.angle_beta   90.00
_cell.angle_gamma   90.00
#
_symmetry.space_group_name_H-M   'P 1'
#
loop_
_entity.id
_entity.type
_entity.pdbx_description
1 polymer ?
#
loop_
_entity_poly.entity_id
_entity_poly.type
_entity_poly.pdbx_seq_one_letter_code
_entity_poly.pdbx_strand_id
1 'polypeptide(L)'
;MRRLMVALVGIGALCTACGSSSSGGTDNPVVQSNSSPPTGGSTAGGQAPAITQTWTTFFNYQTSAADRQALLEDGASLGKAMAMGDKFAKAQHLEETVNVKHISLDDATHASVSYDILSHGTVLLPDATGTAVQINGEWLVAKQSFCGLIELGAGGKTVPGCSAAS
;
A
#
# COMPACT_ATOMS: atom_id res chain seq x y z
N MET A 1 -4.57 -46.51 -5.31
CA MET A 1 -3.48 -47.33 -4.72
C MET A 1 -2.67 -46.39 -3.83
N ARG A 2 -2.91 -46.41 -2.50
CA ARG A 2 -1.91 -46.78 -1.45
C ARG A 2 -0.52 -46.20 -1.77
N ARG A 3 0.04 -45.32 -0.93
CA ARG A 3 0.65 -45.74 0.34
C ARG A 3 0.40 -44.76 1.51
N LEU A 4 -0.13 -45.33 2.60
CA LEU A 4 0.06 -44.86 3.98
C LEU A 4 1.49 -45.22 4.44
N MET A 5 2.04 -44.42 5.36
CA MET A 5 2.71 -44.79 6.63
C MET A 5 3.62 -43.63 7.11
N VAL A 6 3.90 -43.35 8.38
CA VAL A 6 3.31 -43.56 9.73
C VAL A 6 4.18 -42.68 10.66
N ALA A 7 3.59 -42.26 11.78
CA ALA A 7 4.08 -41.42 12.88
C ALA A 7 5.51 -41.63 13.42
N LEU A 8 6.03 -40.59 14.07
CA LEU A 8 6.84 -40.73 15.28
C LEU A 8 6.56 -39.59 16.30
N VAL A 9 6.45 -40.04 17.55
CA VAL A 9 6.01 -39.37 18.78
C VAL A 9 7.19 -38.70 19.48
N GLY A 10 6.95 -37.60 20.22
CA GLY A 10 7.91 -37.03 21.18
C GLY A 10 7.25 -36.11 22.21
N ILE A 11 7.27 -36.53 23.47
CA ILE A 11 6.64 -35.95 24.68
C ILE A 11 7.62 -35.02 25.41
N GLY A 12 7.11 -33.96 26.05
CA GLY A 12 7.85 -33.20 27.07
C GLY A 12 6.95 -32.26 27.88
N ALA A 13 6.64 -32.65 29.12
CA ALA A 13 5.89 -31.88 30.12
C ALA A 13 6.81 -31.51 31.28
N LEU A 14 6.72 -30.29 31.84
CA LEU A 14 7.07 -30.00 33.24
C LEU A 14 6.23 -28.83 33.78
N CYS A 15 5.68 -29.05 34.98
CA CYS A 15 4.84 -28.15 35.77
C CYS A 15 5.67 -27.21 36.65
N THR A 16 5.16 -26.01 36.96
CA THR A 16 5.41 -25.22 38.19
C THR A 16 4.41 -24.07 38.22
N ALA A 17 3.99 -23.46 39.33
CA ALA A 17 3.46 -23.88 40.63
C ALA A 17 2.92 -22.58 41.30
N CYS A 18 1.76 -22.66 41.97
CA CYS A 18 1.22 -21.86 43.11
C CYS A 18 1.62 -20.36 43.26
N GLY A 19 0.69 -19.40 43.28
CA GLY A 19 -0.20 -19.02 44.42
C GLY A 19 -0.01 -17.51 44.71
N SER A 20 -0.73 -16.76 45.53
CA SER A 20 -2.02 -16.83 46.26
C SER A 20 -2.29 -15.38 46.71
N SER A 21 -3.56 -15.03 46.91
CA SER A 21 -4.10 -13.70 47.26
C SER A 21 -3.73 -13.16 48.66
N SER A 22 -3.65 -11.82 48.85
CA SER A 22 -4.49 -11.01 49.78
C SER A 22 -3.95 -9.58 50.06
N SER A 23 -4.86 -8.60 49.90
CA SER A 23 -5.18 -7.37 50.67
C SER A 23 -4.15 -6.54 51.49
N GLY A 24 -4.17 -5.22 51.27
CA GLY A 24 -4.15 -4.22 52.37
C GLY A 24 -3.24 -2.98 52.23
N GLY A 25 -3.85 -1.78 52.07
CA GLY A 25 -3.52 -0.62 52.91
C GLY A 25 -2.72 0.58 52.36
N THR A 26 -3.43 1.71 52.20
CA THR A 26 -3.08 3.14 52.49
C THR A 26 -2.24 4.01 51.53
N ASP A 27 -2.96 5.02 50.99
CA ASP A 27 -2.64 6.40 50.61
C ASP A 27 -1.19 6.94 50.62
N ASN A 28 -0.73 7.44 49.47
CA ASN A 28 -0.66 8.89 49.23
C ASN A 28 -0.41 9.20 47.72
N PRO A 29 -0.94 10.32 47.17
CA PRO A 29 -0.87 10.61 45.74
C PRO A 29 0.39 11.42 45.40
N VAL A 30 1.23 10.94 44.49
CA VAL A 30 2.26 11.77 43.87
C VAL A 30 2.52 11.29 42.43
N VAL A 31 2.21 12.21 41.51
CA VAL A 31 2.63 12.32 40.11
C VAL A 31 2.52 11.05 39.25
N GLN A 32 1.34 10.91 38.65
CA GLN A 32 1.13 10.16 37.42
C GLN A 32 2.07 10.74 36.35
N SER A 33 3.25 10.15 36.21
CA SER A 33 4.07 10.33 35.02
C SER A 33 3.32 9.62 33.90
N ASN A 34 2.43 10.36 33.25
CA ASN A 34 1.95 10.05 31.91
C ASN A 34 3.20 10.05 31.01
N SER A 35 3.87 8.90 30.96
CA SER A 35 4.80 8.59 29.89
C SER A 35 3.96 8.42 28.64
N SER A 36 3.68 9.55 27.98
CA SER A 36 3.20 9.58 26.61
C SER A 36 4.09 8.64 25.79
N PRO A 37 3.56 7.68 25.03
CA PRO A 37 4.39 6.94 24.10
C PRO A 37 5.00 7.96 23.11
N PRO A 38 6.28 7.83 22.73
CA PRO A 38 6.85 8.71 21.73
C PRO A 38 6.04 8.58 20.44
N THR A 39 5.37 9.66 20.05
CA THR A 39 4.77 9.82 18.73
C THR A 39 5.92 10.10 17.78
N GLY A 40 6.54 9.05 17.25
CA GLY A 40 7.76 9.20 16.48
C GLY A 40 8.35 7.87 16.09
N GLY A 41 7.64 7.17 15.20
CA GLY A 41 8.07 5.89 14.66
C GLY A 41 6.92 5.28 13.88
N SER A 42 6.70 5.77 12.66
CA SER A 42 5.83 5.10 11.70
C SER A 42 6.45 3.73 11.39
N THR A 43 6.07 2.72 12.18
CA THR A 43 6.31 1.34 11.81
C THR A 43 5.62 1.15 10.47
N ALA A 44 6.40 0.94 9.40
CA ALA A 44 5.91 0.72 8.04
C ALA A 44 4.77 -0.33 7.95
N GLY A 45 4.66 -1.21 8.94
CA GLY A 45 3.59 -2.20 9.06
C GLY A 45 2.16 -1.65 9.24
N GLY A 46 1.96 -0.39 9.66
CA GLY A 46 0.62 0.17 9.86
C GLY A 46 -0.04 0.76 8.61
N GLN A 47 0.75 1.39 7.74
CA GLN A 47 0.24 2.13 6.57
C GLN A 47 0.27 1.32 5.27
N ALA A 48 1.14 0.30 5.21
CA ALA A 48 1.29 -0.53 4.01
C ALA A 48 -0.02 -1.15 3.50
N PRO A 49 -0.94 -1.66 4.35
CA PRO A 49 -2.22 -2.19 3.85
C PRO A 49 -3.09 -1.14 3.15
N ALA A 50 -3.13 0.10 3.67
CA ALA A 50 -3.89 1.20 3.06
C ALA A 50 -3.30 1.59 1.71
N ILE A 51 -1.97 1.72 1.62
CA ILE A 51 -1.26 2.01 0.37
C ILE A 51 -1.52 0.88 -0.65
N THR A 52 -1.39 -0.38 -0.26
CA THR A 52 -1.70 -1.52 -1.13
C THR A 52 -3.14 -1.48 -1.64
N GLN A 53 -4.11 -1.16 -0.78
CA GLN A 53 -5.52 -1.05 -1.18
C GLN A 53 -5.73 0.09 -2.20
N THR A 54 -5.18 1.28 -1.95
CA THR A 54 -5.23 2.41 -2.88
C THR A 54 -4.67 2.02 -4.24
N TRP A 55 -3.47 1.44 -4.27
CA TRP A 55 -2.78 1.07 -5.50
C TRP A 55 -3.53 -0.01 -6.27
N THR A 56 -3.95 -1.08 -5.59
CA THR A 56 -4.73 -2.16 -6.21
C THR A 56 -6.06 -1.68 -6.76
N THR A 57 -6.73 -0.74 -6.07
CA THR A 57 -7.98 -0.15 -6.56
C THR A 57 -7.72 0.79 -7.73
N PHE A 58 -6.71 1.66 -7.66
CA PHE A 58 -6.40 2.62 -8.71
C PHE A 58 -6.05 1.95 -10.04
N PHE A 59 -5.22 0.91 -10.02
CA PHE A 59 -4.75 0.22 -11.24
C PHE A 59 -5.70 -0.87 -11.74
N ASN A 60 -6.76 -1.21 -11.01
CA ASN A 60 -7.73 -2.19 -11.48
C ASN A 60 -8.58 -1.59 -12.61
N TYR A 61 -8.55 -2.22 -13.79
CA TYR A 61 -9.29 -1.79 -14.97
C TYR A 61 -10.82 -1.71 -14.76
N GLN A 62 -11.35 -2.38 -13.74
CA GLN A 62 -12.78 -2.36 -13.40
C GLN A 62 -13.16 -1.15 -12.54
N THR A 63 -12.19 -0.45 -11.96
CA THR A 63 -12.43 0.72 -11.13
C THR A 63 -12.93 1.88 -11.98
N SER A 64 -13.99 2.56 -11.52
CA SER A 64 -14.58 3.66 -12.27
C SER A 64 -13.59 4.83 -12.44
N ALA A 65 -13.79 5.66 -13.47
CA ALA A 65 -12.95 6.84 -13.66
C ALA A 65 -13.01 7.79 -12.45
N ALA A 66 -14.19 7.97 -11.85
CA ALA A 66 -14.37 8.85 -10.69
C ALA A 66 -13.61 8.32 -9.45
N ASP A 67 -13.68 7.01 -9.19
CA ASP A 67 -12.96 6.41 -8.07
C ASP A 67 -11.45 6.48 -8.28
N ARG A 68 -10.96 6.22 -9.50
CA ARG A 68 -9.53 6.39 -9.81
C ARG A 68 -9.07 7.85 -9.66
N GLN A 69 -9.92 8.82 -10.01
CA GLN A 69 -9.61 10.24 -9.79
C GLN A 69 -9.52 10.59 -8.31
N ALA A 70 -10.36 9.99 -7.46
CA ALA A 70 -10.32 10.21 -6.02
C ALA A 70 -9.06 9.60 -5.38
N LEU A 71 -8.53 8.51 -5.95
CA LEU A 71 -7.32 7.82 -5.47
C LEU A 71 -6.01 8.38 -6.05
N LEU A 72 -6.09 9.50 -6.79
CA LEU A 72 -4.95 10.11 -7.49
C LEU A 72 -4.74 11.53 -6.97
N GLU A 73 -3.51 11.84 -6.57
CA GLU A 73 -3.11 13.21 -6.28
C GLU A 73 -3.44 14.13 -7.47
N ASP A 74 -4.19 15.20 -7.20
CA ASP A 74 -4.63 16.15 -8.23
C ASP A 74 -5.44 15.47 -9.37
N GLY A 75 -6.12 14.35 -9.08
CA GLY A 75 -6.83 13.54 -10.08
C GLY A 75 -7.92 14.29 -10.87
N ALA A 76 -8.50 15.33 -10.28
CA ALA A 76 -9.46 16.20 -10.97
C ALA A 76 -8.82 16.96 -12.16
N SER A 77 -7.54 17.34 -12.08
CA SER A 77 -6.84 18.02 -13.17
C SER A 77 -6.33 17.04 -14.24
N LEU A 78 -6.23 15.75 -13.91
CA LEU A 78 -5.60 14.71 -14.72
C LEU A 78 -6.56 13.90 -15.61
N GLY A 79 -7.85 14.27 -15.66
CA GLY A 79 -8.87 13.51 -16.42
C GLY A 79 -8.51 13.26 -17.89
N LYS A 80 -7.82 14.20 -18.56
CA LYS A 80 -7.34 14.01 -19.94
C LYS A 80 -6.23 12.97 -20.06
N ALA A 81 -5.29 12.96 -19.11
CA ALA A 81 -4.21 11.98 -19.07
C ALA A 81 -4.77 10.57 -18.76
N MET A 82 -5.74 10.47 -17.85
CA MET A 82 -6.45 9.20 -17.57
C MET A 82 -7.18 8.67 -18.81
N ALA A 83 -7.94 9.53 -19.50
CA ALA A 83 -8.63 9.15 -20.73
C ALA A 83 -7.65 8.72 -21.84
N MET A 84 -6.44 9.30 -21.89
CA MET A 84 -5.39 8.86 -22.80
C MET A 84 -4.90 7.44 -22.45
N GLY A 85 -4.62 7.18 -21.16
CA GLY A 85 -4.26 5.85 -20.66
C GLY A 85 -5.34 4.81 -20.98
N ASP A 86 -6.60 5.11 -20.65
CA ASP A 86 -7.73 4.21 -20.94
C ASP A 86 -7.87 3.90 -22.44
N LYS A 87 -7.66 4.91 -23.30
CA LYS A 87 -7.69 4.71 -24.75
C LYS A 87 -6.55 3.81 -25.22
N PHE A 88 -5.35 3.99 -24.67
CA PHE A 88 -4.21 3.13 -24.96
C PHE A 88 -4.47 1.69 -24.53
N ALA A 89 -4.88 1.49 -23.27
CA ALA A 89 -5.21 0.17 -22.72
C ALA A 89 -6.28 -0.53 -23.57
N LYS A 90 -7.36 0.18 -23.94
CA LYS A 90 -8.41 -0.35 -24.82
C LYS A 90 -7.89 -0.73 -26.21
N ALA A 91 -7.04 0.10 -26.82
CA ALA A 91 -6.48 -0.17 -28.14
C ALA A 91 -5.56 -1.40 -28.15
N GLN A 92 -4.94 -1.70 -26.99
CA GLN A 92 -4.06 -2.84 -26.78
C GLN A 92 -4.77 -4.03 -26.13
N HIS A 93 -6.08 -3.96 -25.89
CA HIS A 93 -6.87 -4.99 -25.19
C HIS A 93 -6.33 -5.37 -23.81
N LEU A 94 -5.82 -4.38 -23.06
CA LEU A 94 -5.26 -4.59 -21.72
C LEU A 94 -6.36 -4.63 -20.66
N GLU A 95 -6.19 -5.53 -19.70
CA GLU A 95 -6.95 -5.61 -18.45
C GLU A 95 -5.99 -5.38 -17.28
N GLU A 96 -5.64 -4.11 -17.08
CA GLU A 96 -4.58 -3.70 -16.16
C GLU A 96 -4.95 -4.02 -14.69
N THR A 97 -3.95 -4.50 -13.97
CA THR A 97 -3.93 -4.71 -12.52
C THR A 97 -2.51 -4.46 -12.01
N VAL A 98 -2.34 -4.34 -10.70
CA VAL A 98 -1.03 -4.14 -10.06
C VAL A 98 -0.74 -5.22 -9.04
N ASN A 99 0.51 -5.67 -9.00
CA ASN A 99 1.06 -6.47 -7.92
C ASN A 99 2.02 -5.61 -7.11
N VAL A 100 1.62 -5.17 -5.92
CA VAL A 100 2.50 -4.38 -5.03
C VAL A 100 3.50 -5.32 -4.37
N LYS A 101 4.79 -5.03 -4.52
CA LYS A 101 5.89 -5.89 -4.05
C LYS A 101 6.49 -5.41 -2.73
N HIS A 102 6.76 -4.11 -2.65
CA HIS A 102 7.36 -3.50 -1.47
C HIS A 102 6.84 -2.09 -1.27
N ILE A 103 6.67 -1.70 -0.01
CA ILE A 103 6.30 -0.35 0.41
C ILE A 103 7.32 0.09 1.45
N SER A 104 7.94 1.25 1.22
CA SER A 104 8.82 1.92 2.17
C SER A 104 8.22 3.28 2.51
N LEU A 105 7.97 3.55 3.80
CA LEU A 105 7.60 4.90 4.22
C LEU A 105 8.86 5.77 4.21
N ASP A 106 8.81 6.86 3.43
CA ASP A 106 9.90 7.82 3.32
C ASP A 106 9.78 8.89 4.42
N ASP A 107 8.55 9.33 4.69
CA ASP A 107 8.18 10.17 5.82
C ASP A 107 6.71 9.92 6.26
N ALA A 108 6.12 10.81 7.06
CA ALA A 108 4.75 10.65 7.55
C ALA A 108 3.69 10.72 6.43
N THR A 109 4.04 11.31 5.29
CA THR A 109 3.15 11.66 4.18
C THR A 109 3.60 11.11 2.83
N HIS A 110 4.78 10.50 2.73
CA HIS A 110 5.29 9.91 1.49
C HIS A 110 5.73 8.46 1.68
N ALA A 111 5.49 7.65 0.66
CA ALA A 111 5.97 6.29 0.61
C ALA A 111 6.43 5.91 -0.80
N SER A 112 7.55 5.22 -0.89
CA SER A 112 8.03 4.58 -2.11
C SER A 112 7.38 3.21 -2.27
N VAL A 113 6.85 2.93 -3.45
CA VAL A 113 6.14 1.69 -3.80
C VAL A 113 6.83 1.03 -4.97
N SER A 114 7.22 -0.24 -4.83
CA SER A 114 7.64 -1.07 -5.95
C SER A 114 6.53 -2.06 -6.33
N TYR A 115 6.33 -2.24 -7.63
CA TYR A 115 5.19 -2.98 -8.14
C TYR A 115 5.45 -3.54 -9.54
N ASP A 116 4.64 -4.53 -9.92
CA ASP A 116 4.50 -4.96 -11.31
C ASP A 116 3.14 -4.51 -11.84
N ILE A 117 3.07 -4.05 -13.09
CA ILE A 117 1.80 -3.92 -13.81
C ILE A 117 1.55 -5.20 -14.60
N LEU A 118 0.34 -5.72 -14.51
CA LEU A 118 -0.07 -6.93 -15.18
C LEU A 118 -1.26 -6.66 -16.09
N SER A 119 -1.41 -7.47 -17.14
CA SER A 119 -2.64 -7.60 -17.91
C SER A 119 -2.96 -9.06 -18.10
N HIS A 120 -4.22 -9.45 -17.89
CA HIS A 120 -4.64 -10.87 -17.98
C HIS A 120 -3.77 -11.80 -17.12
N GLY A 121 -3.28 -11.31 -15.97
CA GLY A 121 -2.37 -12.04 -15.07
C GLY A 121 -0.92 -12.18 -15.57
N THR A 122 -0.58 -11.63 -16.74
CA THR A 122 0.78 -11.60 -17.28
C THR A 122 1.44 -10.26 -16.98
N VAL A 123 2.69 -10.28 -16.51
CA VAL A 123 3.45 -9.05 -16.22
C VAL A 123 3.75 -8.29 -17.52
N LEU A 124 3.33 -7.02 -17.57
CA LEU A 124 3.60 -6.08 -18.65
C LEU A 124 4.78 -5.16 -18.33
N LEU A 125 4.83 -4.66 -17.10
CA LEU A 125 5.89 -3.79 -16.62
C LEU A 125 6.39 -4.32 -15.28
N PRO A 126 7.51 -5.06 -15.25
CA PRO A 126 8.09 -5.56 -14.03
C PRO A 126 8.85 -4.45 -13.29
N ASP A 127 8.92 -4.56 -11.97
CA ASP A 127 9.84 -3.78 -11.13
C ASP A 127 9.72 -2.26 -11.30
N ALA A 128 8.50 -1.79 -11.58
CA ALA A 128 8.20 -0.38 -11.60
C ALA A 128 8.29 0.22 -10.19
N THR A 129 8.58 1.52 -10.15
CA THR A 129 8.63 2.29 -8.91
C THR A 129 7.76 3.51 -9.01
N GLY A 130 7.16 3.88 -7.89
CA GLY A 130 6.38 5.09 -7.76
C GLY A 130 6.26 5.50 -6.30
N THR A 131 5.41 6.49 -6.07
CA THR A 131 5.26 7.21 -4.81
C THR A 131 3.77 7.24 -4.47
N ALA A 132 3.47 6.95 -3.21
CA ALA A 132 2.20 7.26 -2.60
C ALA A 132 2.35 8.52 -1.76
N VAL A 133 1.31 9.36 -1.75
CA VAL A 133 1.24 10.57 -0.92
C VAL A 133 0.03 10.50 0.00
N GLN A 134 0.16 10.97 1.24
CA GLN A 134 -0.96 11.07 2.17
C GLN A 134 -1.52 12.49 2.17
N ILE A 135 -2.78 12.64 1.77
CA ILE A 135 -3.48 13.93 1.74
C ILE A 135 -4.76 13.77 2.53
N ASN A 136 -4.99 14.65 3.52
CA ASN A 136 -6.16 14.61 4.40
C ASN A 136 -6.40 13.26 5.09
N GLY A 137 -5.33 12.51 5.39
CA GLY A 137 -5.40 11.20 6.04
C GLY A 137 -5.66 10.02 5.10
N GLU A 138 -5.72 10.25 3.79
CA GLU A 138 -5.89 9.22 2.77
C GLU A 138 -4.62 9.06 1.94
N TRP A 139 -4.20 7.82 1.70
CA TRP A 139 -3.09 7.52 0.80
C TRP A 139 -3.58 7.49 -0.64
N LEU A 140 -2.90 8.25 -1.49
CA LEU A 140 -3.18 8.41 -2.91
C LEU A 140 -1.97 7.99 -3.73
N VAL A 141 -2.19 7.63 -4.99
CA VAL A 141 -1.11 7.53 -5.98
C VAL A 141 -0.61 8.94 -6.28
N ALA A 142 0.69 9.17 -6.20
CA ALA A 142 1.26 10.48 -6.52
C ALA A 142 1.09 10.80 -8.01
N LYS A 143 0.87 12.07 -8.33
CA LYS A 143 0.72 12.58 -9.70
C LYS A 143 1.92 12.20 -10.55
N GLN A 144 3.13 12.34 -10.01
CA GLN A 144 4.36 11.98 -10.71
C GLN A 144 4.40 10.50 -11.11
N SER A 145 3.91 9.60 -10.26
CA SER A 145 3.91 8.15 -10.55
C SER A 145 2.95 7.81 -11.68
N PHE A 146 1.74 8.35 -11.61
CA PHE A 146 0.77 8.20 -12.69
C PHE A 146 1.29 8.80 -14.00
N CYS A 147 1.80 10.02 -13.97
CA CYS A 147 2.28 10.71 -15.16
C CYS A 147 3.48 10.02 -15.80
N GLY A 148 4.42 9.50 -15.01
CA GLY A 148 5.54 8.72 -15.54
C GLY A 148 5.08 7.48 -16.33
N LEU A 149 4.03 6.79 -15.87
CA LEU A 149 3.45 5.66 -16.59
C LEU A 149 2.74 6.07 -17.88
N ILE A 150 1.96 7.16 -17.83
CA ILE A 150 1.27 7.68 -19.01
C ILE A 150 2.27 8.13 -20.09
N GLU A 151 3.35 8.81 -19.69
CA GLU A 151 4.40 9.23 -20.60
C GLU A 151 5.19 8.03 -21.16
N LEU A 152 5.43 6.99 -20.36
CA LEU A 152 6.02 5.73 -20.82
C LEU A 152 5.14 5.10 -21.92
N GLY A 153 3.82 4.98 -21.70
CA GLY A 153 2.88 4.49 -22.70
C GLY A 153 2.79 5.37 -23.96
N ALA A 154 3.04 6.67 -23.81
CA ALA A 154 3.12 7.62 -24.92
C ALA A 154 4.48 7.63 -25.65
N GLY A 155 5.41 6.73 -25.30
CA GLY A 155 6.74 6.67 -25.91
C GLY A 155 7.65 7.84 -25.50
N GLY A 156 7.54 8.28 -24.25
CA GLY A 156 8.32 9.38 -23.68
C GLY A 156 7.84 10.78 -24.07
N LYS A 157 6.64 10.90 -24.63
CA LYS A 157 6.05 12.20 -24.99
C LYS A 157 5.37 12.81 -23.78
N THR A 158 5.62 14.09 -23.53
CA THR A 158 4.96 14.85 -22.47
C THR A 158 3.45 14.86 -22.68
N VAL A 159 2.70 14.59 -21.61
CA VAL A 159 1.23 14.59 -21.65
C VAL A 159 0.68 15.87 -21.00
N PRO A 160 -0.27 16.58 -21.64
CA PRO A 160 -0.90 17.75 -21.04
C PRO A 160 -1.51 17.42 -19.66
N GLY A 161 -1.15 18.20 -18.65
CA GLY A 161 -1.52 17.96 -17.25
C GLY A 161 -0.49 17.17 -16.44
N CYS A 162 0.44 16.49 -17.13
CA CYS A 162 1.54 15.73 -16.54
C CYS A 162 2.89 16.46 -16.50
N SER A 163 2.89 17.78 -16.74
CA SER A 163 4.08 18.60 -16.49
C SER A 163 4.49 18.50 -15.02
N ALA A 164 5.79 18.33 -14.78
CA ALA A 164 6.35 18.29 -13.43
C ALA A 164 5.92 19.54 -12.64
N ALA A 165 5.25 19.33 -11.50
CA ALA A 165 5.42 20.24 -10.39
C ALA A 165 6.81 19.92 -9.83
N SER A 166 7.81 20.69 -10.27
CA SER A 166 9.13 20.74 -9.66
C SER A 166 9.07 21.43 -8.30
#